data_AF-A0A1E5FVE6-F1
#
_entry.id   AF-A0A1E5FVE6-F1
#
_cell.length_a   1.000
_cell.length_b   1.000
_cell.length_c   1.000
_cell.angle_alpha   90.00
_cell.angle_beta   90.00
_cell.angle_gamma   90.00
#
_symmetry.space_group_name_H-M   'P 1'
#
loop_
_entity.id
_entity.type
_entity.pdbx_description
1 polymer ?
#
loop_
_entity_poly.entity_id
_entity_poly.type
_entity_poly.pdbx_seq_one_letter_code
_entity_poly.pdbx_strand_id
1 'polypeptide(L)' 'MEDLIVAYFRALSSFFRYLFQSILIEFIGYGAGWIVCKVFTLGRFPPLIPTEKERTRISYIGAISIVLLLLAIGVFNSM' A
#
# COMPACT_ATOMS: atom_id res chain seq x y z
N MET A 1 10.79 19.17 33.17
CA MET A 1 10.15 17.83 33.29
C MET A 1 8.97 17.72 32.33
N GLU A 2 8.07 18.71 32.28
CA GLU A 2 6.94 18.74 31.32
C GLU A 2 7.39 18.73 29.85
N ASP A 3 8.40 19.51 29.47
CA ASP A 3 8.90 19.54 28.08
C ASP A 3 9.41 18.19 27.58
N LEU A 4 10.01 17.40 28.47
CA LEU A 4 10.55 16.07 28.15
C LEU A 4 9.41 15.06 27.95
N ILE A 5 8.35 15.17 28.76
CA ILE A 5 7.12 14.39 28.63
C ILE A 5 6.41 14.74 27.32
N VAL A 6 6.28 16.03 27.00
CA VAL A 6 5.67 16.49 25.73
C VAL A 6 6.46 16.00 24.52
N ALA A 7 7.80 16.09 24.55
CA ALA A 7 8.65 15.57 23.50
C ALA A 7 8.47 14.04 23.31
N TYR A 8 8.38 13.29 24.41
CA TYR A 8 8.12 11.85 24.37
C TYR A 8 6.76 11.52 23.73
N PHE A 9 5.68 12.20 24.13
CA PHE A 9 4.36 12.00 23.54
C PHE A 9 4.33 12.36 22.05
N ARG A 10 5.06 13.39 21.64
CA ARG A 10 5.17 13.78 20.22
C ARG A 10 5.90 12.71 19.41
N ALA A 11 7.00 12.17 19.93
CA ALA A 11 7.72 11.07 19.30
C ALA A 11 6.83 9.82 19.21
N LEU A 12 6.14 9.46 20.28
CA LEU A 12 5.23 8.32 20.32
C LEU A 12 4.07 8.46 19.32
N SER A 13 3.45 9.64 19.26
CA SER A 13 2.40 9.93 18.27
C SER A 13 2.91 9.83 16.83
N SER A 14 4.12 10.34 16.57
CA SER A 14 4.73 10.24 15.23
C SER A 14 5.01 8.79 14.84
N PHE A 15 5.43 7.95 15.80
CA PHE A 15 5.65 6.53 15.60
C PHE A 15 4.35 5.79 15.24
N PHE A 16 3.27 6.02 16.00
CA PHE A 16 1.96 5.44 15.70
C PHE A 16 1.43 5.88 14.35
N ARG A 17 1.61 7.15 13.98
CA ARG A 17 1.22 7.66 12.67
C ARG A 17 1.98 6.96 11.55
N TYR A 18 3.30 6.80 11.71
CA TYR A 18 4.13 6.07 10.76
C TYR A 18 3.70 4.61 10.62
N LEU A 19 3.50 3.91 11.75
CA LEU A 19 3.05 2.51 11.76
C LEU A 19 1.69 2.34 11.06
N PHE A 20 0.75 3.24 11.35
CA PHE A 20 -0.56 3.22 10.71
C PHE A 20 -0.46 3.48 9.20
N GLN A 21 0.36 4.45 8.80
CA GLN A 21 0.62 4.75 7.38
C GLN A 21 1.27 3.57 6.66
N SER A 22 2.25 2.90 7.27
CA SER A 22 2.92 1.74 6.66
C SER A 22 1.95 0.58 6.46
N ILE A 23 1.12 0.29 7.47
CA ILE A 23 0.08 -0.76 7.39
C ILE A 23 -0.92 -0.44 6.29
N LEU A 24 -1.39 0.81 6.20
CA LEU A 24 -2.33 1.23 5.16
C LEU A 24 -1.73 1.11 3.76
N ILE A 25 -0.50 1.58 3.57
CA ILE A 25 0.19 1.50 2.26
C ILE A 25 0.36 0.04 1.85
N GLU A 26 0.80 -0.82 2.77
CA GLU A 26 0.97 -2.24 2.50
C GLU A 26 -0.37 -2.91 2.16
N PHE A 27 -1.43 -2.59 2.90
CA PHE A 27 -2.77 -3.12 2.67
C PHE A 27 -3.34 -2.68 1.32
N ILE A 28 -3.22 -1.40 0.97
CA ILE A 28 -3.71 -0.85 -0.30
C ILE A 28 -2.90 -1.42 -1.46
N GLY A 29 -1.56 -1.42 -1.36
CA GLY A 29 -0.67 -1.93 -2.40
C GLY A 29 -0.90 -3.42 -2.66
N TYR A 30 -0.92 -4.23 -1.60
CA TYR A 30 -1.21 -5.65 -1.72
C TYR A 30 -2.63 -5.92 -2.22
N GLY A 31 -3.64 -5.23 -1.66
CA GLY A 31 -5.04 -5.39 -2.05
C GLY A 31 -5.30 -5.04 -3.51
N ALA A 32 -4.79 -3.89 -3.96
CA ALA A 32 -4.87 -3.48 -5.37
C ALA A 32 -4.17 -4.49 -6.28
N GLY A 33 -2.95 -4.91 -5.91
CA GLY A 33 -2.20 -5.90 -6.66
C GLY A 33 -2.91 -7.24 -6.74
N TRP A 34 -3.55 -7.67 -5.66
CA TRP A 34 -4.30 -8.92 -5.59
C TRP A 34 -5.49 -8.89 -6.55
N ILE A 35 -6.26 -7.80 -6.56
CA ILE A 35 -7.39 -7.60 -7.48
C ILE A 35 -6.89 -7.62 -8.92
N VAL A 36 -5.85 -6.86 -9.25
CA VAL A 36 -5.25 -6.80 -10.59
C VAL A 36 -4.82 -8.21 -11.02
N CYS A 37 -4.04 -8.91 -10.19
CA CYS A 37 -3.61 -10.26 -10.46
C CYS A 37 -4.78 -11.22 -10.71
N LYS A 38 -5.83 -11.16 -9.88
CA LYS A 38 -7.02 -12.00 -10.03
C LYS A 38 -7.77 -11.74 -11.32
N VAL A 39 -7.93 -10.46 -11.69
CA VAL A 39 -8.62 -10.08 -12.92
C VAL A 39 -7.84 -10.55 -14.14
N PHE A 40 -6.52 -10.27 -14.21
CA PHE A 40 -5.70 -10.62 -15.37
C PHE A 40 -5.46 -12.13 -15.53
N THR A 41 -5.49 -12.88 -14.44
CA THR A 41 -5.24 -14.33 -14.46
C THR A 41 -6.52 -15.17 -14.44
N LEU A 42 -7.68 -14.53 -14.62
CA LEU A 42 -9.00 -15.16 -14.58
C LEU A 42 -9.20 -15.99 -13.30
N GLY A 43 -8.77 -15.43 -12.18
CA GLY A 43 -8.91 -16.03 -10.85
C GLY A 43 -7.80 -17.01 -10.46
N ARG A 44 -6.84 -17.35 -11.34
CA ARG A 44 -5.83 -18.38 -11.06
C ARG A 44 -4.75 -17.95 -10.06
N PHE A 45 -4.38 -16.67 -10.06
CA PHE A 45 -3.35 -16.11 -9.17
C PHE A 45 -3.87 -14.79 -8.56
N PRO A 46 -3.57 -14.46 -7.29
CA PRO A 46 -2.72 -15.19 -6.34
C PRO A 46 -3.39 -16.44 -5.74
N PRO A 47 -2.61 -17.42 -5.24
CA PRO A 47 -3.13 -18.51 -4.42
C PRO A 47 -3.71 -17.98 -3.10
N LEU A 48 -4.52 -18.79 -2.43
CA LEU A 48 -5.20 -18.41 -1.17
C LEU A 48 -4.20 -18.05 -0.06
N ILE A 49 -3.05 -18.74 -0.05
CA ILE A 49 -1.96 -18.55 0.91
C ILE A 49 -0.68 -18.28 0.11
N PRO A 50 -0.39 -17.01 -0.24
CA PRO A 50 0.83 -16.66 -0.96
C PRO A 50 2.04 -16.68 -0.01
N THR A 51 3.19 -17.02 -0.56
CA THR A 51 4.47 -16.86 0.13
C THR A 51 4.83 -15.38 0.31
N GLU A 52 5.70 -15.05 1.27
CA GLU A 52 6.16 -13.66 1.48
C GLU A 52 6.76 -13.03 0.21
N LYS A 53 7.46 -13.83 -0.59
CA LYS A 53 8.02 -13.40 -1.88
C LYS A 53 6.92 -13.05 -2.89
N GLU A 54 5.86 -13.85 -2.96
CA GLU A 54 4.70 -13.56 -3.82
C GLU A 54 3.94 -12.35 -3.31
N ARG A 55 3.73 -12.24 -2.00
CA ARG A 55 3.07 -11.09 -1.36
C ARG A 55 3.76 -9.78 -1.72
N THR A 56 5.10 -9.77 -1.67
CA THR A 56 5.91 -8.63 -2.09
C THR A 56 5.72 -8.30 -3.58
N ARG A 57 5.73 -9.31 -4.45
CA ARG A 57 5.50 -9.11 -5.90
C ARG A 57 4.10 -8.57 -6.20
N ILE A 58 3.08 -9.10 -5.54
CA ILE A 58 1.69 -8.65 -5.66
C ILE A 58 1.59 -7.19 -5.23
N SER A 59 2.21 -6.82 -4.10
CA SER A 59 2.25 -5.44 -3.63
C SER A 59 2.89 -4.49 -4.66
N TYR A 60 4.02 -4.88 -5.28
CA TYR A 60 4.62 -4.10 -6.36
C TYR A 60 3.70 -3.94 -7.58
N ILE A 61 3.01 -5.01 -7.99
CA ILE A 61 2.02 -4.95 -9.07
C ILE A 61 0.92 -3.94 -8.72
N GLY A 62 0.42 -3.96 -7.47
CA GLY A 62 -0.58 -3.01 -7.01
C GLY A 62 -0.09 -1.57 -7.01
N ALA A 63 1.14 -1.33 -6.52
CA ALA A 63 1.75 0.00 -6.54
C ALA A 63 1.89 0.54 -7.97
N ILE A 64 2.40 -0.27 -8.91
CA ILE A 64 2.51 0.11 -10.33
C ILE A 64 1.13 0.38 -10.93
N SER A 65 0.14 -0.46 -10.62
CA SER A 65 -1.23 -0.29 -11.13
C SER A 65 -1.87 1.01 -10.64
N ILE A 66 -1.66 1.38 -9.38
CA ILE A 66 -2.13 2.65 -8.82
C ILE A 66 -1.45 3.82 -9.52
N VAL A 67 -0.13 3.77 -9.73
CA VAL A 67 0.62 4.82 -10.44
C VAL A 67 0.11 4.98 -11.87
N LEU A 68 -0.09 3.88 -12.61
CA LEU A 68 -0.62 3.91 -13.97
C LEU A 68 -2.05 4.48 -14.01
N LEU A 69 -2.89 4.12 -13.05
CA LEU A 69 -4.25 4.66 -12.95
C LEU A 69 -4.24 6.17 -12.70
N LEU A 70 -3.40 6.65 -11.77
CA LEU A 70 -3.25 8.08 -11.48
C LEU A 70 -2.70 8.85 -12.69
N LEU A 71 -1.73 8.27 -13.42
CA LEU A 71 -1.23 8.84 -14.66
C LEU A 71 -2.34 8.93 -15.72
N ALA A 72 -3.13 7.88 -15.90
CA ALA A 72 -4.26 7.88 -16.83
C ALA A 72 -5.26 8.99 -16.47
N ILE A 73 -5.66 9.11 -15.20
CA ILE A 73 -6.55 10.17 -14.72
C ILE A 73 -5.94 11.56 -15.00
N GLY A 74 -4.64 11.74 -14.73
CA GLY A 74 -3.94 12.99 -15.00
C GLY A 74 -3.93 13.36 -16.49
N VAL A 75 -3.71 12.38 -17.38
CA VAL A 75 -3.78 12.59 -18.83
C VAL A 75 -5.20 12.96 -19.25
N PHE A 76 -6.21 12.20 -18.83
CA PHE A 76 -7.62 12.48 -19.19
C PHE A 76 -8.13 13.82 -18.67
N ASN A 77 -7.69 14.26 -17.49
CA ASN A 77 -8.09 15.56 -16.93
C ASN A 77 -7.29 16.76 -17.48
N SER A 78 -6.20 16.51 -18.21
CA SER A 78 -5.40 17.56 -18.87
C SER A 78 -5.68 17.72 -20.36
N MET A 79 -6.48 16.82 -20.93
CA MET A 79 -7.10 16.94 -22.25
C MET A 79 -8.35 17.81 -22.18
#